data_AF-A0A396JFA6-F1
#
_entry.id   AF-A0A396JFA6-F1
#
_cell.length_a   1.000
_cell.length_b   1.000
_cell.length_c   1.000
_cell.angle_alpha   90.00
_cell.angle_beta   90.00
_cell.angle_gamma   90.00
#
_symmetry.space_group_name_H-M   'P 1'
#
loop_
_entity.id
_entity.type
_entity.pdbx_description
1 polymer ?
#
loop_
_entity_poly.entity_id
_entity_poly.type
_entity_poly.pdbx_seq_one_letter_code
_entity_poly.pdbx_strand_id
1 'polypeptide(L)' 'MVKTLKFMNVIIFFLSLFLFAHNIFLVAQNFDAFTKCVTVGDCPPDTKYMKYRCEQNICICRWIV' A
#
# COMPACT_ATOMS: atom_id res chain seq x y z
N MET A 1 37.31 -5.27 18.83
CA MET A 1 35.86 -5.48 19.06
C MET A 1 35.02 -4.23 18.82
N VAL A 2 35.25 -3.09 19.49
CA VAL A 2 34.37 -1.91 19.40
C VAL A 2 34.22 -1.34 17.97
N LYS A 3 35.29 -1.34 17.16
CA LYS A 3 35.24 -0.87 15.76
C LYS A 3 34.36 -1.76 14.88
N THR A 4 34.43 -3.08 15.07
CA THR A 4 33.61 -4.07 14.36
C THR A 4 32.13 -3.94 14.75
N LEU A 5 31.85 -3.71 16.04
CA LEU A 5 30.50 -3.46 16.54
C LEU A 5 29.90 -2.18 15.94
N LYS A 6 30.68 -1.10 15.87
CA LYS A 6 30.27 0.16 15.21
C LYS A 6 29.97 -0.05 13.73
N PHE A 7 30.80 -0.81 13.02
CA PHE A 7 30.61 -1.11 11.60
C PHE A 7 29.33 -1.93 11.34
N MET A 8 29.09 -2.96 12.17
CA MET A 8 27.85 -3.74 12.10
C MET A 8 26.61 -2.90 12.36
N ASN A 9 26.66 -2.00 13.35
CA ASN A 9 25.56 -1.09 13.65
C ASN A 9 25.23 -0.17 12.47
N VAL A 10 26.26 0.33 11.77
CA VAL A 10 26.08 1.16 10.58
C VAL A 10 25.42 0.36 9.45
N ILE A 11 25.85 -0.88 9.21
CA ILE A 11 25.23 -1.75 8.20
C ILE A 11 23.76 -2.03 8.54
N ILE A 12 23.47 -2.41 9.79
CA ILE A 12 22.11 -2.69 10.25
C ILE A 12 21.22 -1.45 10.11
N PHE A 13 21.75 -0.28 10.43
CA PHE A 13 21.05 0.99 10.27
C PHE A 13 20.70 1.27 8.80
N PHE A 14 21.64 1.11 7.88
CA PHE A 14 21.35 1.30 6.45
C PHE A 14 20.39 0.25 5.90
N LEU A 15 20.51 -1.01 6.33
CA LEU A 15 19.60 -2.08 5.91
C LEU A 15 18.16 -1.82 6.37
N SER A 16 18.00 -1.38 7.62
CA SER A 16 16.69 -1.06 8.20
C SER A 16 16.06 0.16 7.54
N LEU A 17 16.85 1.19 7.23
CA LEU A 17 16.40 2.34 6.41
C LEU A 17 15.94 1.93 5.02
N PHE A 18 16.72 1.09 4.33
CA PHE A 18 16.38 0.60 3.00
C PHE A 18 15.08 -0.20 3.01
N LEU A 19 14.94 -1.14 3.95
CA LEU A 19 13.71 -1.93 4.12
C LEU A 19 12.51 -1.03 4.43
N PHE A 20 12.67 -0.03 5.30
CA PHE A 20 11.60 0.90 5.64
C PHE A 20 11.13 1.73 4.42
N ALA A 21 12.07 2.30 3.66
CA ALA A 21 11.75 3.05 2.45
C ALA A 21 11.06 2.18 1.39
N HIS A 22 11.53 0.94 1.19
CA HIS A 22 10.92 0.00 0.26
C HIS A 22 9.49 -0.38 0.67
N ASN A 23 9.24 -0.59 1.96
CA ASN A 23 7.90 -0.87 2.46
C ASN A 23 6.95 0.32 2.27
N ILE A 24 7.40 1.56 2.54
CA ILE A 24 6.59 2.76 2.27
C ILE A 24 6.26 2.88 0.78
N PHE A 25 7.24 2.64 -0.09
CA PHE A 25 7.04 2.72 -1.54
C PHE A 25 6.03 1.67 -2.04
N LEU A 26 6.12 0.44 -1.54
CA LEU A 26 5.14 -0.61 -1.81
C LEU A 26 3.73 -0.21 -1.34
N VAL A 27 3.61 0.41 -0.16
CA VAL A 27 2.32 0.89 0.34
C VAL A 27 1.77 1.99 -0.57
N ALA A 28 2.60 2.95 -0.99
CA ALA A 28 2.18 4.03 -1.90
C ALA A 28 1.67 3.51 -3.25
N GLN A 29 2.34 2.51 -3.85
CA GLN A 29 1.87 1.88 -5.09
C GLN A 29 0.53 1.16 -4.93
N ASN A 30 0.24 0.59 -3.75
CA ASN A 30 -1.05 -0.01 -3.47
C ASN A 30 -2.17 1.06 -3.35
N PHE A 31 -1.85 2.29 -2.96
CA PHE A 31 -2.81 3.40 -3.05
C PHE A 31 -3.04 3.85 -4.50
N ASP A 32 -2.03 3.84 -5.37
CA ASP A 32 -2.24 4.18 -6.78
C ASP A 32 -3.01 3.12 -7.57
N ALA A 33 -3.16 1.90 -7.03
CA ALA A 33 -4.00 0.86 -7.61
C ALA A 33 -5.51 1.09 -7.41
N PHE A 34 -5.92 2.16 -6.72
CA PHE A 34 -7.33 2.51 -6.62
C PHE A 34 -7.86 3.04 -7.95
N THR A 35 -8.79 2.29 -8.56
CA THR A 35 -9.49 2.71 -9.77
C THR A 35 -10.20 4.04 -9.51
N LYS A 36 -9.82 5.08 -10.25
CA LYS A 36 -10.51 6.37 -10.20
C LYS A 36 -11.92 6.23 -10.76
N CYS A 37 -12.88 6.90 -10.16
CA CYS A 37 -14.27 6.90 -10.59
C CYS A 37 -14.87 8.29 -10.50
N VAL A 38 -15.85 8.58 -11.35
CA VAL A 38 -16.71 9.78 -11.27
C VAL A 38 -18.13 9.35 -10.86
N THR A 39 -18.55 8.19 -11.35
CA THR A 39 -19.83 7.57 -11.06
C THR A 39 -19.64 6.11 -10.65
N VAL A 40 -20.65 5.50 -10.03
CA VAL A 40 -20.61 4.07 -9.65
C VAL A 40 -20.44 3.15 -10.87
N GLY A 41 -20.84 3.61 -12.07
CA GLY A 41 -20.68 2.86 -13.31
C GLY A 41 -19.23 2.73 -13.81
N ASP A 42 -18.33 3.58 -13.29
CA ASP A 42 -16.89 3.48 -13.61
C ASP A 42 -16.20 2.39 -12.78
N CYS A 43 -16.88 1.88 -11.75
CA CYS A 43 -16.35 0.83 -10.89
C CYS A 43 -16.71 -0.57 -11.41
N PRO A 44 -15.92 -1.60 -11.03
CA PRO A 44 -16.24 -2.99 -11.36
C PRO A 44 -17.66 -3.37 -10.91
N PRO A 45 -18.33 -4.28 -11.63
CA PRO A 45 -19.68 -4.71 -11.26
C PRO A 45 -19.69 -5.39 -9.88
N ASP A 46 -20.78 -5.17 -9.14
CA ASP A 46 -21.03 -5.83 -7.86
C ASP A 46 -21.04 -7.36 -8.04
N THR A 47 -20.38 -8.08 -7.14
CA THR A 47 -20.42 -9.55 -7.08
C THR A 47 -21.24 -10.01 -5.87
N LYS A 48 -21.50 -11.31 -5.76
CA LYS A 48 -22.25 -11.91 -4.64
C LYS A 48 -21.70 -11.53 -3.25
N TYR A 49 -20.40 -11.27 -3.16
CA TYR A 49 -19.69 -11.05 -1.90
C TYR A 49 -19.08 -9.65 -1.77
N MET A 50 -19.02 -8.89 -2.86
CA MET A 50 -18.37 -7.57 -2.91
C MET A 50 -19.26 -6.55 -3.60
N LYS A 51 -19.45 -5.40 -2.95
CA LYS A 51 -20.04 -4.21 -3.55
C LYS A 51 -18.97 -3.16 -3.79
N TYR A 52 -18.94 -2.60 -4.99
CA TYR A 52 -18.08 -1.47 -5.33
C TYR A 52 -18.88 -0.18 -5.25
N ARG A 53 -18.31 0.85 -4.63
CA ARG A 53 -18.90 2.19 -4.55
C ARG A 53 -17.85 3.22 -4.92
N CYS A 54 -18.29 4.28 -5.59
CA CYS A 54 -17.43 5.42 -5.87
C CYS A 54 -17.49 6.39 -4.67
N GLU A 55 -16.41 6.47 -3.90
CA GLU A 55 -16.28 7.36 -2.75
C GLU A 55 -14.99 8.17 -2.94
N GLN A 56 -15.05 9.51 -2.81
CA GLN A 56 -13.89 10.38 -2.95
C GLN A 56 -13.10 10.19 -4.27
N ASN A 57 -13.82 9.96 -5.37
CA ASN A 57 -13.28 9.69 -6.72
C ASN A 57 -12.45 8.39 -6.83
N ILE A 58 -12.59 7.46 -5.90
CA ILE A 58 -11.99 6.12 -5.96
C ILE A 58 -13.04 5.03 -5.75
N CYS A 59 -12.85 3.88 -6.41
CA CYS A 59 -13.67 2.70 -6.22
C CYS A 59 -13.30 1.98 -4.93
N ILE A 60 -14.19 2.00 -3.94
CA ILE A 60 -14.04 1.27 -2.68
C ILE A 60 -14.81 -0.04 -2.76
N CYS A 61 -14.13 -1.15 -2.50
CA CYS A 61 -14.74 -2.47 -2.38
C CYS A 61 -15.14 -2.73 -0.91
N ARG A 62 -16.42 -3.05 -0.68
CA ARG A 62 -16.93 -3.46 0.63
C ARG A 62 -17.46 -4.89 0.54
N TRP A 63 -17.03 -5.73 1.47
CA TRP A 63 -17.56 -7.07 1.63
C TRP A 63 -18.97 -7.01 2.23
N ILE A 64 -19.90 -7.76 1.65
CA ILE A 64 -21.22 -7.99 2.23
C ILE A 64 -21.14 -9.33 2.94
N VAL A 65 -21.06 -9.28 4.28
CA VAL A 65 -21.24 -10.46 5.14
C VAL A 65 -22.73 -10.63 5.42
#